data_AF-A0A6N2KK04-F1
#
_entry.id   AF-A0A6N2KK04-F1
#
_cell.length_a   1.000
_cell.length_b   1.000
_cell.length_c   1.000
_cell.angle_alpha   90.00
_cell.angle_beta   90.00
_cell.angle_gamma   90.00
#
_symmetry.space_group_name_H-M   'P 1'
#
loop_
_entity.id
_entity.type
_entity.pdbx_description
1 polymer ?
#
loop_
_entity_poly.entity_id
_entity_poly.type
_entity_poly.pdbx_seq_one_letter_code
_entity_poly.pdbx_strand_id
1 'polypeptide(L)'
;MALKLLSKLRHQNLQITLYRNHHQLLAATRLFSDRPVSNLSTTDDIKFIIKNKPQTTTSSLKQHELAKFAAISDTWWDSEGPFKPLHVMNPTRIAFIRSTLCRHFSKDPNCARPFEGLKIVDVGCGGGILSEPLARMGAAVTGVDAVEKNINVARLHADLDPETSTIEYCCTTAEKLVEEQRKFDAVIALEAQVSILNLGVENTQFW
;
A
#
# COMPACT_ATOMS: atom_id res chain seq x y z
N MET A 1 -5.26 13.17 18.92
CA MET A 1 -6.66 12.93 18.49
C MET A 1 -6.85 11.45 18.12
N ALA A 2 -6.53 10.54 19.05
CA ALA A 2 -6.50 9.09 18.84
C ALA A 2 -7.55 8.32 19.69
N LEU A 3 -8.46 9.04 20.36
CA LEU A 3 -9.38 8.46 21.35
C LEU A 3 -10.82 8.25 20.86
N LYS A 4 -11.17 8.64 19.63
CA LYS A 4 -12.52 8.38 19.07
C LYS A 4 -12.65 7.07 18.28
N LEU A 5 -11.56 6.30 18.12
CA LEU A 5 -11.57 5.02 17.39
C LEU A 5 -11.69 3.78 18.29
N LEU A 6 -11.40 3.92 19.59
CA LEU A 6 -11.42 2.79 20.54
C LEU A 6 -12.83 2.39 21.02
N SER A 7 -13.86 3.23 20.86
CA SER A 7 -15.23 2.88 21.25
C SER A 7 -15.98 2.04 20.20
N LYS A 8 -15.51 2.02 18.94
CA LYS A 8 -16.14 1.25 17.85
C LYS A 8 -15.62 -0.19 17.72
N LEU A 9 -14.56 -0.56 18.44
CA LEU A 9 -13.91 -1.88 18.33
C LEU A 9 -14.24 -2.84 19.49
N ARG A 10 -15.17 -2.50 20.38
CA ARG A 10 -15.49 -3.33 21.56
C ARG A 10 -16.43 -4.52 21.27
N HIS A 11 -16.84 -4.75 20.03
CA HIS A 11 -17.78 -5.83 19.68
C HIS A 11 -17.29 -6.80 18.60
N GLN A 12 -16.04 -6.74 18.20
CA GLN A 12 -15.50 -7.72 17.26
C GLN A 12 -14.23 -8.33 17.87
N ASN A 13 -14.28 -9.63 18.14
CA ASN A 13 -13.15 -10.49 18.52
C ASN A 13 -12.13 -10.57 17.37
N LEU A 14 -11.59 -9.44 16.91
CA LEU A 14 -10.43 -9.41 16.03
C LEU A 14 -9.18 -9.20 16.88
N GLN A 15 -8.33 -10.22 16.94
CA GLN A 15 -6.93 -10.02 17.28
C GLN A 15 -6.27 -9.23 16.16
N ILE A 16 -6.27 -7.91 16.30
CA ILE A 16 -5.45 -7.01 15.51
C ILE A 16 -4.03 -7.13 16.09
N THR A 17 -3.15 -7.92 15.47
CA THR A 17 -1.72 -7.91 15.80
C THR A 17 -1.06 -6.71 15.11
N LEU A 18 -1.23 -5.52 15.70
CA LEU A 18 -0.37 -4.38 15.38
C LEU A 18 1.00 -4.63 16.04
N TYR A 19 2.02 -4.94 15.25
CA TYR A 19 3.40 -5.04 15.76
C TYR A 19 3.92 -3.63 16.06
N ARG A 20 3.62 -3.13 17.26
CA ARG A 20 4.25 -1.93 17.83
C ARG A 20 5.50 -2.36 18.60
N ASN A 21 6.66 -1.90 18.15
CA ASN A 21 7.88 -1.93 18.97
C ASN A 21 7.65 -1.10 20.24
N HIS A 22 7.64 -1.75 21.41
CA HIS A 22 7.57 -1.07 22.71
C HIS A 22 8.72 -1.53 23.60
N HIS A 23 9.63 -0.60 23.90
CA HIS A 23 10.41 -0.61 25.13
C HIS A 23 9.77 0.39 26.12
N GLN A 24 9.32 -0.16 27.27
CA GLN A 24 9.21 0.38 28.66
C GLN A 24 8.45 1.72 28.94
N LEU A 25 7.29 1.68 29.66
CA LEU A 25 7.04 1.82 31.14
C LEU A 25 7.11 3.30 31.63
N LEU A 26 6.09 3.96 32.19
CA LEU A 26 5.34 3.75 33.45
C LEU A 26 4.07 4.63 33.56
N ALA A 27 3.22 4.27 34.53
CA ALA A 27 1.87 4.75 34.84
C ALA A 27 1.73 6.20 35.37
N ALA A 28 0.52 6.78 35.25
CA ALA A 28 -0.14 7.57 36.30
C ALA A 28 -1.62 7.88 35.94
N THR A 29 -2.41 8.13 36.97
CA THR A 29 -3.86 7.90 37.10
C THR A 29 -4.62 9.23 37.28
N ARG A 30 -5.84 9.31 36.72
CA ARG A 30 -7.00 10.19 37.04
C ARG A 30 -6.85 11.73 36.92
N LEU A 31 -7.85 12.38 36.31
CA LEU A 31 -8.77 13.33 36.97
C LEU A 31 -9.72 14.04 35.97
N PHE A 32 -10.92 14.39 36.48
CA PHE A 32 -11.97 15.30 35.97
C PHE A 32 -12.91 14.79 34.86
N SER A 33 -14.23 15.03 34.88
CA SER A 33 -15.22 15.55 35.84
C SER A 33 -16.57 15.49 35.10
N ASP A 34 -17.62 15.00 35.75
CA ASP A 34 -18.99 14.99 35.23
C ASP A 34 -19.60 16.41 35.16
N ARG A 35 -20.21 16.79 34.03
CA ARG A 35 -21.41 17.65 33.95
C ARG A 35 -22.18 17.41 32.63
N PRO A 36 -23.52 17.40 32.66
CA PRO A 36 -24.35 17.28 31.46
C PRO A 36 -24.61 18.66 30.84
N VAL A 37 -24.64 18.74 29.51
CA VAL A 37 -25.18 19.90 28.79
C VAL A 37 -26.58 19.54 28.29
N SER A 38 -27.57 20.22 28.83
CA SER A 38 -28.98 20.14 28.48
C SER A 38 -29.31 20.93 27.21
N ASN A 39 -30.24 20.35 26.45
CA ASN A 39 -31.21 20.96 25.52
C ASN A 39 -30.72 21.83 24.35
N LEU A 40 -30.73 21.22 23.15
CA LEU A 40 -31.16 21.90 21.93
C LEU A 40 -32.11 20.97 21.15
N SER A 41 -33.39 21.35 21.12
CA SER A 41 -34.38 20.97 20.11
C SER A 41 -33.85 21.42 18.74
N THR A 42 -33.75 20.60 17.70
CA THR A 42 -34.85 20.00 16.94
C THR A 42 -34.23 18.90 16.06
N THR A 43 -34.72 17.66 16.11
CA THR A 43 -34.05 16.46 15.55
C THR A 43 -34.20 16.26 14.04
N ASP A 44 -34.84 17.17 13.33
CA ASP A 44 -35.21 16.97 11.93
C ASP A 44 -34.24 17.63 10.93
N ASP A 45 -33.57 18.73 11.31
CA ASP A 45 -32.62 19.42 10.41
C ASP A 45 -31.25 18.72 10.31
N ILE A 46 -30.84 18.01 11.36
CA ILE A 46 -29.54 17.30 11.40
C ILE A 46 -29.55 16.06 10.49
N LYS A 47 -30.71 15.42 10.29
CA LYS A 47 -30.82 14.23 9.42
C LYS A 47 -30.66 14.56 7.94
N PHE A 48 -30.96 15.80 7.52
CA PHE A 48 -30.82 16.21 6.12
C PHE A 48 -29.36 16.53 5.75
N ILE A 49 -28.62 17.16 6.68
CA ILE A 49 -27.20 17.53 6.46
C ILE A 49 -26.27 16.30 6.45
N ILE A 50 -26.60 15.24 7.21
CA ILE A 50 -25.76 14.04 7.30
C ILE A 50 -25.92 13.11 6.07
N LYS A 51 -26.98 13.24 5.28
CA LYS A 51 -27.30 12.25 4.23
C LYS A 51 -26.60 12.45 2.89
N ASN A 52 -25.98 13.61 2.62
CA ASN A 52 -25.38 13.92 1.31
C ASN A 52 -24.04 14.64 1.45
N LYS A 53 -23.05 14.02 2.10
CA LYS A 53 -21.66 14.42 1.85
C LYS A 53 -21.12 13.52 0.74
N PRO A 54 -20.97 14.01 -0.51
CA PRO A 54 -20.20 13.28 -1.50
C PRO A 54 -18.82 13.03 -0.87
N GLN A 55 -18.47 11.76 -0.71
CA GLN A 55 -17.10 11.36 -0.42
C GLN A 55 -16.30 11.68 -1.68
N THR A 56 -15.89 12.94 -1.82
CA THR A 56 -14.87 13.31 -2.77
C THR A 56 -13.63 12.54 -2.34
N THR A 57 -13.27 11.51 -3.11
CA THR A 57 -12.00 10.82 -3.02
C THR A 57 -10.92 11.84 -3.34
N THR A 58 -10.45 12.55 -2.31
CA THR A 58 -9.32 13.46 -2.45
C THR A 58 -8.11 12.61 -2.79
N SER A 59 -7.60 12.74 -4.02
CA SER A 59 -6.40 12.02 -4.47
C SER A 59 -5.28 12.22 -3.46
N SER A 60 -4.64 11.12 -3.05
CA SER A 60 -3.49 11.15 -2.13
C SER A 60 -2.23 11.76 -2.77
N LEU A 61 -2.26 11.96 -4.09
CA LEU A 61 -1.12 12.36 -4.89
C LEU A 61 -0.88 13.87 -4.82
N LYS A 62 0.37 14.25 -4.53
CA LYS A 62 0.84 15.63 -4.59
C LYS A 62 1.52 15.89 -5.92
N GLN A 63 0.99 16.84 -6.70
CA GLN A 63 1.45 17.13 -8.06
C GLN A 63 2.96 17.44 -8.17
N HIS A 64 3.53 18.14 -7.19
CA HIS A 64 4.96 18.50 -7.20
C HIS A 64 5.88 17.28 -7.01
N GLU A 65 5.46 16.28 -6.23
CA GLU A 65 6.22 15.05 -6.06
C GLU A 65 6.23 14.24 -7.36
N LEU A 66 5.07 14.12 -8.03
CA LEU A 66 4.96 13.46 -9.33
C LEU A 66 5.89 14.07 -10.38
N ALA A 67 5.94 15.41 -10.44
CA ALA A 67 6.81 16.13 -11.37
C ALA A 67 8.30 15.88 -11.10
N LYS A 68 8.71 15.78 -9.83
CA LYS A 68 10.09 15.47 -9.46
C LYS A 68 10.51 14.08 -9.92
N PHE A 69 9.67 13.07 -9.71
CA PHE A 69 9.98 11.69 -10.14
C PHE A 69 10.03 11.59 -11.67
N ALA A 70 9.10 12.24 -12.37
CA ALA A 70 9.11 12.31 -13.84
C ALA A 70 10.40 12.92 -14.40
N ALA A 71 10.96 13.96 -13.73
CA ALA A 71 12.14 14.64 -14.23
C ALA A 71 13.39 13.72 -14.32
N ILE A 72 13.48 12.71 -13.46
CA ILE A 72 14.64 11.82 -13.35
C ILE A 72 14.36 10.38 -13.78
N SER A 73 13.18 10.06 -14.31
CA SER A 73 12.75 8.68 -14.58
C SER A 73 13.73 7.89 -15.45
N ASP A 74 14.39 8.52 -16.40
CA ASP A 74 15.30 7.83 -17.34
C ASP A 74 16.54 7.23 -16.64
N THR A 75 16.82 7.66 -15.41
CA THR A 75 17.92 7.17 -14.57
C THR A 75 17.50 6.08 -13.58
N TRP A 76 16.26 5.56 -13.68
CA TRP A 76 15.71 4.63 -12.68
C TRP A 76 16.57 3.38 -12.48
N TRP A 77 17.15 2.87 -13.56
CA TRP A 77 17.98 1.66 -13.57
C TRP A 77 19.50 1.93 -13.55
N ASP A 78 19.92 3.19 -13.39
CA ASP A 78 21.31 3.51 -13.08
C ASP A 78 21.59 3.22 -11.60
N SER A 79 22.38 2.18 -11.33
CA SER A 79 22.71 1.74 -9.97
C SER A 79 23.53 2.77 -9.19
N GLU A 80 24.19 3.70 -9.87
CA GLU A 80 24.98 4.79 -9.27
C GLU A 80 24.26 6.15 -9.35
N GLY A 81 23.07 6.18 -9.95
CA GLY A 81 22.26 7.36 -10.14
C GLY A 81 21.43 7.78 -8.91
N PRO A 82 20.49 8.71 -9.09
CA PRO A 82 19.65 9.24 -8.00
C PRO A 82 18.85 8.18 -7.24
N PHE A 83 18.53 7.06 -7.89
CA PHE A 83 17.76 5.95 -7.31
C PHE A 83 18.64 4.85 -6.69
N LYS A 84 19.97 5.05 -6.60
CA LYS A 84 20.89 4.14 -5.92
C LYS A 84 20.40 3.63 -4.56
N PRO A 85 19.81 4.45 -3.66
CA PRO A 85 19.29 3.94 -2.39
C PRO A 85 18.24 2.84 -2.56
N LEU A 86 17.37 2.92 -3.58
CA LEU A 86 16.36 1.89 -3.85
C LEU A 86 17.03 0.59 -4.29
N HIS A 87 18.01 0.66 -5.19
CA HIS A 87 18.79 -0.51 -5.64
C HIS A 87 19.50 -1.21 -4.48
N VAL A 88 20.19 -0.45 -3.63
CA VAL A 88 20.94 -0.98 -2.49
C VAL A 88 20.01 -1.60 -1.44
N MET A 89 18.83 -1.03 -1.23
CA MET A 89 17.86 -1.56 -0.26
C MET A 89 17.05 -2.75 -0.80
N ASN A 90 16.93 -2.91 -2.12
CA ASN A 90 16.03 -3.88 -2.74
C ASN A 90 16.29 -5.33 -2.29
N PRO A 91 17.54 -5.84 -2.20
CA PRO A 91 17.79 -7.20 -1.73
C PRO A 91 17.19 -7.48 -0.34
N THR A 92 17.31 -6.53 0.58
CA THR A 92 16.73 -6.64 1.94
C THR A 92 15.21 -6.65 1.91
N ARG A 93 14.59 -5.80 1.08
CA ARG A 93 13.12 -5.75 0.91
C ARG A 93 12.59 -7.06 0.33
N ILE A 94 13.25 -7.56 -0.72
CA ILE A 94 12.91 -8.83 -1.35
C ILE A 94 13.04 -9.99 -0.36
N ALA A 95 14.11 -10.03 0.45
CA ALA A 95 14.25 -11.06 1.49
C ALA A 95 13.11 -11.02 2.52
N PHE A 96 12.71 -9.82 2.95
CA PHE A 96 11.57 -9.64 3.86
C PHE A 96 10.24 -10.09 3.23
N ILE A 97 9.95 -9.67 1.99
CA ILE A 97 8.73 -10.05 1.26
C ILE A 97 8.69 -11.56 1.06
N ARG A 98 9.80 -12.18 0.63
CA ARG A 98 9.92 -13.63 0.44
C ARG A 98 9.60 -14.39 1.72
N SER A 99 10.28 -14.05 2.82
CA SER A 99 10.02 -14.69 4.12
C SER A 99 8.56 -14.56 4.55
N THR A 100 7.99 -13.37 4.37
CA THR A 100 6.63 -13.04 4.80
C THR A 100 5.57 -13.76 3.98
N LEU A 101 5.62 -13.65 2.65
CA LEU A 101 4.65 -14.28 1.77
C LEU A 101 4.78 -15.81 1.78
N CYS A 102 6.00 -16.35 1.84
CA CYS A 102 6.18 -17.81 1.93
C CYS A 102 5.54 -18.36 3.21
N ARG A 103 5.75 -17.70 4.35
CA ARG A 103 5.09 -18.10 5.60
C ARG A 103 3.57 -17.97 5.52
N HIS A 104 3.05 -16.88 4.95
CA HIS A 104 1.62 -16.63 4.87
C HIS A 104 0.91 -17.66 3.96
N PHE A 105 1.47 -17.91 2.78
CA PHE A 105 0.90 -18.83 1.78
C PHE A 105 1.41 -20.28 1.92
N SER A 106 2.12 -20.60 3.00
CA SER A 106 2.71 -21.92 3.26
C SER A 106 3.56 -22.44 2.07
N LYS A 107 4.34 -21.55 1.45
CA LYS A 107 5.26 -21.87 0.34
C LYS A 107 6.68 -22.09 0.85
N ASP A 108 7.48 -22.87 0.11
CA ASP A 108 8.89 -23.10 0.44
C ASP A 108 9.74 -21.87 0.08
N PRO A 109 10.35 -21.18 1.07
CA PRO A 109 11.20 -20.03 0.79
C PRO A 109 12.51 -20.40 0.11
N ASN A 110 12.89 -21.68 -0.04
CA ASN A 110 14.10 -22.09 -0.73
C ASN A 110 13.85 -22.46 -2.21
N CYS A 111 12.59 -22.62 -2.61
CA CYS A 111 12.22 -22.85 -4.00
C CYS A 111 12.69 -21.68 -4.89
N ALA A 112 13.09 -21.98 -6.14
CA ALA A 112 13.50 -20.98 -7.11
C ALA A 112 12.37 -20.01 -7.49
N ARG A 113 11.13 -20.52 -7.57
CA ARG A 113 9.92 -19.76 -7.91
C ARG A 113 8.92 -19.78 -6.75
N PRO A 114 9.26 -19.20 -5.59
CA PRO A 114 8.46 -19.32 -4.38
C PRO A 114 7.13 -18.59 -4.46
N PHE A 115 6.87 -17.76 -5.47
CA PHE A 115 5.62 -17.01 -5.64
C PHE A 115 4.76 -17.51 -6.80
N GLU A 116 5.11 -18.66 -7.38
CA GLU A 116 4.31 -19.26 -8.44
C GLU A 116 2.83 -19.40 -8.04
N GLY A 117 1.96 -18.97 -8.94
CA GLY A 117 0.50 -18.94 -8.76
C GLY A 117 -0.05 -17.76 -7.95
N LEU A 118 0.79 -16.85 -7.44
CA LEU A 118 0.33 -15.65 -6.74
C LEU A 118 0.16 -14.47 -7.70
N LYS A 119 -0.92 -13.72 -7.53
CA LYS A 119 -1.15 -12.41 -8.15
C LYS A 119 -0.75 -11.32 -7.18
N ILE A 120 0.24 -10.51 -7.54
CA ILE A 120 0.79 -9.46 -6.67
C ILE A 120 0.66 -8.11 -7.36
N VAL A 121 0.22 -7.08 -6.62
CA VAL A 121 0.29 -5.69 -7.09
C VAL A 121 1.37 -4.91 -6.33
N ASP A 122 2.21 -4.20 -7.08
CA ASP A 122 3.20 -3.24 -6.57
C ASP A 122 2.66 -1.82 -6.80
N VAL A 123 2.21 -1.17 -5.73
CA VAL A 123 1.58 0.15 -5.75
C VAL A 123 2.64 1.24 -5.56
N GLY A 124 2.74 2.12 -6.54
CA GLY A 124 3.86 3.06 -6.67
C GLY A 124 5.12 2.36 -7.14
N CYS A 125 4.99 1.49 -8.15
CA CYS A 125 6.09 0.66 -8.65
C CYS A 125 7.24 1.46 -9.26
N GLY A 126 7.01 2.72 -9.62
CA GLY A 126 7.99 3.55 -10.30
C GLY A 126 8.51 2.87 -11.57
N GLY A 127 9.83 2.81 -11.72
CA GLY A 127 10.51 2.13 -12.82
C GLY A 127 10.67 0.61 -12.65
N GLY A 128 10.02 -0.04 -11.68
CA GLY A 128 9.92 -1.50 -11.64
C GLY A 128 11.00 -2.26 -10.85
N ILE A 129 11.87 -1.57 -10.11
CA ILE A 129 12.98 -2.18 -9.33
C ILE A 129 12.49 -3.32 -8.41
N LEU A 130 11.33 -3.14 -7.77
CA LEU A 130 10.74 -4.14 -6.89
C LEU A 130 9.91 -5.18 -7.66
N SER A 131 9.11 -4.72 -8.62
CA SER A 131 8.23 -5.54 -9.44
C SER A 131 8.97 -6.67 -10.18
N GLU A 132 10.15 -6.39 -10.75
CA GLU A 132 10.87 -7.37 -11.55
C GLU A 132 11.36 -8.61 -10.78
N PRO A 133 12.05 -8.49 -9.63
CA PRO A 133 12.38 -9.65 -8.81
C PRO A 133 11.16 -10.46 -8.36
N LEU A 134 10.00 -9.82 -8.13
CA LEU A 134 8.76 -10.54 -7.79
C LEU A 134 8.30 -11.44 -8.95
N ALA A 135 8.39 -10.94 -10.19
CA ALA A 135 8.08 -11.71 -11.38
C ALA A 135 9.07 -12.86 -11.60
N ARG A 136 10.38 -12.61 -11.44
CA ARG A 136 11.42 -13.65 -11.50
C ARG A 136 11.21 -14.76 -10.45
N MET A 137 10.67 -14.42 -9.28
CA MET A 137 10.25 -15.39 -8.25
C MET A 137 8.93 -16.13 -8.58
N GLY A 138 8.32 -15.88 -9.73
CA GLY A 138 7.18 -16.60 -10.27
C GLY A 138 5.81 -15.97 -10.04
N ALA A 139 5.74 -14.76 -9.47
CA ALA A 139 4.46 -14.07 -9.31
C ALA A 139 3.92 -13.55 -10.65
N ALA A 140 2.59 -13.53 -10.79
CA ALA A 140 1.92 -12.70 -11.78
C ALA A 140 1.82 -11.27 -11.23
N VAL A 141 2.68 -10.37 -11.71
CA VAL A 141 2.85 -9.03 -11.15
C VAL A 141 2.10 -7.99 -11.97
N THR A 142 1.35 -7.13 -11.28
CA THR A 142 0.86 -5.85 -11.81
C THR A 142 1.58 -4.70 -11.10
N GLY A 143 2.34 -3.89 -11.83
CA GLY A 143 2.95 -2.67 -11.31
C GLY A 143 2.09 -1.46 -11.64
N VAL A 144 1.75 -0.63 -10.64
CA VAL A 144 0.99 0.61 -10.88
C VAL A 144 1.70 1.83 -10.33
N ASP A 145 1.67 2.91 -11.11
CA ASP A 145 2.23 4.21 -10.73
C ASP A 145 1.39 5.31 -11.38
N ALA A 146 1.30 6.47 -10.73
CA ALA A 146 0.53 7.60 -11.23
C ALA A 146 1.28 8.43 -12.29
N VAL A 147 2.58 8.18 -12.48
CA VAL A 147 3.43 8.88 -13.44
C VAL A 147 3.67 8.00 -14.66
N GLU A 148 3.09 8.37 -15.80
CA GLU A 148 3.21 7.64 -17.06
C GLU A 148 4.67 7.41 -17.49
N LYS A 149 5.53 8.42 -17.29
CA LYS A 149 6.96 8.30 -17.62
C LYS A 149 7.66 7.20 -16.81
N ASN A 150 7.33 7.03 -15.53
CA ASN A 150 7.88 5.95 -14.70
C ASN A 150 7.46 4.59 -15.25
N ILE A 151 6.17 4.45 -15.58
CA ILE A 151 5.61 3.23 -16.17
C ILE A 151 6.28 2.88 -17.50
N ASN A 152 6.56 3.88 -18.35
CA ASN A 152 7.25 3.63 -19.61
C ASN A 152 8.69 3.12 -19.38
N VAL A 153 9.41 3.68 -18.40
CA VAL A 153 10.74 3.18 -18.02
C VAL A 153 10.65 1.74 -17.50
N ALA A 154 9.65 1.45 -16.66
CA ALA A 154 9.45 0.10 -16.12
C ALA A 154 9.18 -0.94 -17.22
N ARG A 155 8.30 -0.62 -18.17
CA ARG A 155 8.01 -1.49 -19.32
C ARG A 155 9.25 -1.72 -20.18
N LEU A 156 9.93 -0.64 -20.56
CA LEU A 156 11.12 -0.73 -21.42
C LEU A 156 12.22 -1.58 -20.79
N HIS A 157 12.44 -1.47 -19.47
CA HIS A 157 13.42 -2.29 -18.80
C HIS A 157 12.96 -3.75 -18.65
N ALA A 158 11.69 -3.97 -18.29
CA ALA A 158 11.15 -5.31 -18.14
C ALA A 158 11.13 -6.11 -19.46
N ASP A 159 10.98 -5.43 -20.61
CA ASP A 159 11.04 -6.05 -21.94
C ASP A 159 12.43 -6.56 -22.31
N LEU A 160 13.49 -6.16 -21.58
CA LEU A 160 14.86 -6.65 -21.80
C LEU A 160 15.06 -8.08 -21.29
N ASP A 161 14.17 -8.59 -20.44
CA ASP A 161 14.26 -9.92 -19.83
C ASP A 161 12.93 -10.68 -20.03
N PRO A 162 12.95 -11.85 -20.69
CA PRO A 162 11.75 -12.65 -20.93
C PRO A 162 10.95 -12.96 -19.66
N GLU A 163 11.61 -13.15 -18.51
CA GLU A 163 10.94 -13.45 -17.23
C GLU A 163 10.16 -12.25 -16.66
N THR A 164 10.51 -11.03 -17.08
CA THR A 164 9.87 -9.79 -16.62
C THR A 164 8.98 -9.15 -17.67
N SER A 165 9.11 -9.50 -18.95
CA SER A 165 8.28 -9.00 -20.05
C SER A 165 6.77 -9.27 -19.89
N THR A 166 6.40 -10.20 -19.00
CA THR A 166 5.00 -10.52 -18.68
C THR A 166 4.39 -9.62 -17.61
N ILE A 167 5.15 -8.72 -16.99
CA ILE A 167 4.64 -7.82 -15.95
C ILE A 167 3.65 -6.83 -16.56
N GLU A 168 2.47 -6.73 -15.96
CA GLU A 168 1.48 -5.73 -16.36
C GLU A 168 1.78 -4.40 -15.67
N TYR A 169 2.38 -3.45 -16.39
CA TYR A 169 2.53 -2.09 -15.88
C TYR A 169 1.39 -1.18 -16.33
N CYS A 170 0.77 -0.44 -15.40
CA CYS A 170 -0.34 0.48 -15.68
C CYS A 170 -0.12 1.87 -15.08
N CYS A 171 -0.32 2.91 -15.89
CA CYS A 171 -0.41 4.28 -15.37
C CYS A 171 -1.80 4.50 -14.76
N THR A 172 -1.92 4.26 -13.45
CA THR A 172 -3.19 4.31 -12.73
C THR A 172 -2.93 4.52 -11.24
N THR A 173 -4.00 4.71 -10.45
CA THR A 173 -3.89 4.89 -9.00
C THR A 173 -4.47 3.69 -8.25
N ALA A 174 -4.13 3.54 -6.97
CA ALA A 174 -4.68 2.48 -6.14
C ALA A 174 -6.20 2.59 -6.00
N GLU A 175 -6.73 3.81 -5.89
CA GLU A 175 -8.17 4.09 -5.86
C GLU A 175 -8.87 3.51 -7.10
N LYS A 176 -8.25 3.70 -8.28
CA LYS A 176 -8.82 3.21 -9.53
C LYS A 176 -8.90 1.69 -9.59
N LEU A 177 -7.87 1.00 -9.09
CA LEU A 177 -7.89 -0.46 -8.98
C LEU A 177 -9.05 -0.97 -8.10
N VAL A 178 -9.39 -0.22 -7.04
CA VAL A 178 -10.54 -0.54 -6.17
C VAL A 178 -11.86 -0.31 -6.90
N GLU A 179 -12.00 0.81 -7.62
CA GLU A 179 -13.19 1.08 -8.45
C GLU A 179 -13.43 -0.02 -9.48
N GLU A 180 -12.36 -0.52 -10.09
CA GLU A 180 -12.37 -1.62 -11.07
C GLU A 180 -12.54 -3.00 -10.41
N GLN A 181 -12.59 -3.05 -9.07
CA GLN A 181 -12.70 -4.28 -8.29
C GLN A 181 -11.62 -5.32 -8.60
N ARG A 182 -10.42 -4.87 -8.99
CA ARG A 182 -9.29 -5.75 -9.24
C ARG A 182 -8.89 -6.47 -7.93
N LYS A 183 -8.54 -7.76 -8.05
CA LYS A 183 -8.19 -8.62 -6.91
C LYS A 183 -6.77 -9.17 -7.06
N PHE A 184 -6.06 -9.18 -5.93
CA PHE A 184 -4.68 -9.65 -5.81
C PHE A 184 -4.55 -10.48 -4.53
N ASP A 185 -3.63 -11.44 -4.53
CA ASP A 185 -3.31 -12.24 -3.34
C ASP A 185 -2.46 -11.41 -2.36
N ALA A 186 -1.58 -10.55 -2.87
CA ALA A 186 -0.78 -9.63 -2.07
C ALA A 186 -0.73 -8.23 -2.70
N VAL A 187 -0.71 -7.21 -1.82
CA VAL A 187 -0.53 -5.80 -2.17
C VAL A 187 0.74 -5.33 -1.48
N ILE A 188 1.66 -4.77 -2.26
CA ILE A 188 2.93 -4.23 -1.76
C ILE A 188 2.94 -2.73 -2.04
N ALA A 189 3.22 -1.91 -1.02
CA ALA A 189 3.21 -0.45 -1.12
C ALA A 189 4.33 0.15 -0.27
N LEU A 190 5.58 0.04 -0.73
CA LEU A 190 6.76 0.40 0.08
C LEU A 190 7.22 1.86 -0.09
N GLU A 191 6.98 2.47 -1.24
CA GLU A 191 7.46 3.84 -1.55
C GLU A 191 6.31 4.79 -1.92
N ALA A 192 5.07 4.31 -1.92
CA ALA A 192 3.90 5.10 -2.21
C ALA A 192 3.41 5.84 -0.96
N GLN A 193 3.04 7.13 -1.11
CA GLN A 193 2.23 7.84 -0.12
C GLN A 193 0.79 7.32 -0.20
N VAL A 194 0.52 6.18 0.41
CA VAL A 194 -0.83 5.63 0.51
C VAL A 194 -1.52 6.22 1.73
N SER A 195 -2.55 7.04 1.54
CA SER A 195 -3.60 7.16 2.55
C SER A 195 -4.30 5.81 2.59
N ILE A 196 -4.42 5.16 3.76
CA ILE A 196 -5.02 3.82 3.90
C ILE A 196 -6.41 3.81 3.26
N LEU A 197 -6.49 3.28 2.04
CA LEU A 197 -7.72 3.01 1.32
C LEU A 197 -8.14 1.60 1.71
N ASN A 198 -9.41 1.46 2.05
CA ASN A 198 -10.00 0.14 2.24
C ASN A 198 -10.10 -0.52 0.85
N LEU A 199 -9.13 -1.35 0.48
CA LEU A 199 -9.06 -2.01 -0.84
C LEU A 199 -10.20 -3.01 -1.10
N GLY A 200 -11.24 -3.05 -0.26
CA GLY A 200 -12.47 -3.80 -0.54
C GLY A 200 -12.26 -5.30 -0.66
N VAL A 201 -11.38 -5.88 0.16
CA VAL A 201 -11.13 -7.31 0.18
C VAL A 201 -11.21 -7.80 1.62
N GLU A 202 -12.11 -8.74 1.89
CA GLU A 202 -12.37 -9.24 3.25
C GLU A 202 -11.18 -10.03 3.85
N ASN A 203 -10.05 -10.16 3.15
CA ASN A 203 -8.86 -10.90 3.61
C ASN A 203 -7.49 -10.30 3.21
N THR A 204 -7.41 -9.06 2.71
CA THR A 204 -6.11 -8.48 2.32
C THR A 204 -5.34 -7.94 3.52
N GLN A 205 -4.12 -8.44 3.72
CA GLN A 205 -3.14 -7.89 4.66
C GLN A 205 -2.21 -6.94 3.88
N PHE A 206 -1.96 -5.76 4.44
CA PHE A 206 -0.99 -4.80 3.90
C PHE A 206 0.40 -5.17 4.44
N TRP A 207 1.41 -5.22 3.56
CA TRP A 207 2.78 -5.59 3.88
C TRP A 207 3.78 -4.51 3.49
#